data_AF-A0A316AHG5-F1
#
_entry.id   AF-A0A316AHG5-F1
#
_cell.length_a   1.000
_cell.length_b   1.000
_cell.length_c   1.000
_cell.angle_alpha   90.00
_cell.angle_beta   90.00
_cell.angle_gamma   90.00
#
_symmetry.space_group_name_H-M   'P 1'
#
loop_
_entity.id
_entity.type
_entity.pdbx_description
1 polymer ?
#
loop_
_entity_poly.entity_id
_entity_poly.type
_entity_poly.pdbx_seq_one_letter_code
_entity_poly.pdbx_strand_id
1 'polypeptide(L)'
;MTTIELKNGYYIEIDPMNYTLKQRYTGTAKNGDKKESERVCGYFGKIRTVIEKYIFIVQLDVTDGERLSMQEYVKTIEQVNKIAVQGLVEGLRQYEIQRGRKNGSN
;
A
#
# COMPACT_ATOMS: atom_id res chain seq x y z
N MET A 1 16.41 -6.46 -1.01
CA MET A 1 15.06 -5.94 -1.24
C MET A 1 14.52 -5.37 0.05
N THR A 2 14.02 -4.15 0.00
CA THR A 2 13.33 -3.50 1.13
C THR A 2 11.86 -3.43 0.79
N THR A 3 10.98 -3.84 1.69
CA THR A 3 9.52 -3.74 1.49
C THR A 3 8.91 -2.70 2.43
N ILE A 4 7.96 -1.93 1.91
CA ILE A 4 7.10 -1.02 2.68
C ILE A 4 5.69 -1.60 2.68
N GLU A 5 5.22 -2.04 3.83
CA GLU A 5 3.86 -2.57 3.98
C GLU A 5 2.83 -1.42 3.99
N LEU A 6 1.73 -1.60 3.26
CA LEU A 6 0.60 -0.68 3.16
C LEU A 6 -0.68 -1.39 3.67
N LYS A 7 -1.80 -0.67 3.73
CA LYS A 7 -3.08 -1.28 4.15
C LYS A 7 -3.66 -2.18 3.07
N ASN A 8 -4.66 -2.99 3.45
CA ASN A 8 -5.43 -3.86 2.55
C ASN A 8 -4.57 -4.86 1.76
N GLY A 9 -3.48 -5.32 2.38
CA GLY A 9 -2.55 -6.29 1.80
C GLY A 9 -1.62 -5.72 0.73
N TYR A 10 -1.66 -4.41 0.46
CA TYR A 10 -0.73 -3.78 -0.48
C TYR A 10 0.66 -3.63 0.17
N TYR A 11 1.69 -3.69 -0.65
CA TYR A 11 3.05 -3.39 -0.23
C TYR A 11 3.89 -2.91 -1.42
N ILE A 12 4.92 -2.13 -1.14
CA ILE A 12 5.88 -1.65 -2.13
C ILE A 12 7.18 -2.40 -1.93
N GLU A 13 7.63 -3.05 -2.97
CA GLU A 13 8.96 -3.65 -3.03
C GLU A 13 9.92 -2.67 -3.68
N ILE A 14 11.02 -2.39 -2.99
CA ILE A 14 12.05 -1.44 -3.41
C ILE A 14 13.28 -2.22 -3.85
N ASP A 15 13.62 -2.02 -5.12
CA ASP A 15 14.86 -2.45 -5.73
C ASP A 15 15.73 -1.23 -6.08
N PRO A 16 17.03 -1.43 -6.35
CA PRO A 16 17.95 -0.33 -6.62
C PRO A 16 17.52 0.57 -7.80
N MET A 17 16.68 0.09 -8.72
CA MET A 17 16.28 0.82 -9.92
C MET A 17 14.78 1.14 -10.00
N ASN A 18 13.93 0.50 -9.19
CA ASN A 18 12.49 0.66 -9.30
C ASN A 18 11.74 0.38 -8.00
N TYR A 19 10.47 0.73 -8.01
CA TYR A 19 9.50 0.47 -6.97
C TYR A 19 8.37 -0.35 -7.58
N THR A 20 8.04 -1.47 -6.98
CA THR A 20 6.97 -2.37 -7.44
C THR A 20 5.84 -2.36 -6.45
N LEU A 21 4.63 -1.95 -6.87
CA LEU A 21 3.43 -2.07 -6.05
C LEU A 21 2.87 -3.48 -6.21
N LYS A 22 2.68 -4.18 -5.10
CA LYS A 22 2.08 -5.52 -5.05
C LYS A 22 0.93 -5.54 -4.05
N GLN A 23 0.07 -6.55 -4.17
CA GLN A 23 -0.99 -6.83 -3.21
C GLN A 23 -1.06 -8.31 -2.90
N ARG A 24 -1.07 -8.63 -1.61
CA ARG A 24 -1.44 -9.94 -1.07
C ARG A 24 -2.95 -10.00 -0.94
N TYR A 25 -3.55 -11.03 -1.50
CA TYR A 25 -4.98 -11.28 -1.38
C TYR A 25 -5.24 -12.78 -1.27
N THR A 26 -6.36 -13.12 -0.64
CA THR A 26 -6.79 -14.50 -0.52
C THR A 26 -7.66 -14.83 -1.73
N GLY A 27 -7.13 -15.64 -2.65
CA GLY A 27 -7.90 -16.18 -3.76
C GLY A 27 -8.51 -17.53 -3.39
N THR A 28 -9.67 -17.84 -3.97
CA THR A 28 -10.26 -19.19 -3.88
C THR A 28 -9.69 -20.02 -5.03
N ALA A 29 -8.96 -21.09 -4.71
CA ALA A 29 -8.52 -22.05 -5.70
C ALA A 29 -9.70 -22.87 -6.24
N LYS A 30 -9.54 -23.51 -7.40
CA LYS A 30 -10.62 -24.29 -8.05
C LYS A 30 -11.19 -25.42 -7.19
N ASN A 31 -10.46 -25.84 -6.16
CA ASN A 31 -10.83 -26.87 -5.18
C ASN A 31 -11.50 -26.29 -3.92
N GLY A 32 -11.73 -24.99 -3.84
CA GLY A 32 -12.36 -24.33 -2.68
C GLY A 32 -11.40 -23.87 -1.59
N ASP A 33 -10.11 -24.21 -1.69
CA ASP A 33 -9.12 -23.80 -0.69
C ASP A 33 -8.76 -22.31 -0.82
N LYS A 34 -8.63 -21.64 0.33
CA LYS A 34 -8.11 -20.28 0.40
C LYS A 34 -6.60 -20.32 0.20
N LYS A 35 -6.12 -19.72 -0.90
CA LYS A 35 -4.69 -19.59 -1.18
C LYS A 35 -4.28 -18.12 -1.11
N GLU A 36 -3.29 -17.82 -0.30
CA GLU A 36 -2.61 -16.53 -0.37
C GLU A 36 -1.94 -16.41 -1.74
N SER A 37 -2.33 -15.39 -2.47
CA SER A 37 -1.79 -15.06 -3.78
C SER A 37 -1.31 -13.62 -3.79
N GLU A 38 -0.35 -13.35 -4.64
CA GLU A 38 0.18 -12.00 -4.84
C GLU A 38 -0.08 -11.56 -6.28
N ARG A 39 -0.50 -10.31 -6.45
CA ARG A 39 -0.57 -9.66 -7.76
C ARG A 39 0.31 -8.43 -7.78
N VAL A 40 0.95 -8.21 -8.93
CA VAL A 40 1.67 -6.97 -9.21
C VAL A 40 0.67 -5.93 -9.72
N CYS A 41 0.61 -4.78 -9.06
CA CYS A 41 -0.25 -3.66 -9.41
C CYS A 41 0.47 -2.62 -10.29
N GLY A 42 1.81 -2.64 -10.33
CA GLY A 42 2.60 -1.86 -11.27
C GLY A 42 4.08 -1.72 -10.90
N TYR A 43 4.88 -1.25 -11.86
CA TYR A 43 6.28 -0.91 -11.70
C TYR A 43 6.48 0.59 -11.91
N PHE A 44 7.31 1.22 -11.08
CA PHE A 44 7.46 2.66 -11.07
C PHE A 44 8.92 3.06 -10.84
N GLY A 45 9.39 4.10 -11.53
CA GLY A 45 10.74 4.63 -11.33
C GLY A 45 10.88 5.59 -10.14
N LYS A 46 9.77 6.03 -9.55
CA LYS A 46 9.74 6.99 -8.42
C LYS A 46 8.71 6.57 -7.40
N ILE A 47 9.08 6.62 -6.12
CA ILE A 47 8.19 6.25 -5.01
C ILE A 47 6.90 7.07 -4.97
N ARG A 48 6.97 8.36 -5.35
CA ARG A 48 5.80 9.24 -5.41
C ARG A 48 4.71 8.67 -6.32
N THR A 49 5.08 8.21 -7.51
CA THR A 49 4.14 7.67 -8.50
C THR A 49 3.49 6.36 -8.02
N VAL A 50 4.22 5.57 -7.24
CA VAL A 50 3.70 4.35 -6.59
C VAL A 50 2.60 4.71 -5.59
N ILE A 51 2.87 5.71 -4.74
CA ILE A 51 1.95 6.14 -3.70
C ILE A 51 0.69 6.75 -4.31
N GLU A 52 0.84 7.59 -5.35
CA GLU A 52 -0.30 8.14 -6.10
C GLU A 52 -1.18 7.03 -6.70
N LYS A 53 -0.56 5.99 -7.28
CA LYS A 53 -1.30 4.84 -7.80
C LYS A 53 -2.00 4.03 -6.71
N TYR A 54 -1.33 3.78 -5.58
CA TYR A 54 -1.92 3.08 -4.45
C TYR A 54 -3.15 3.80 -3.92
N ILE A 55 -3.06 5.12 -3.70
CA ILE A 55 -4.19 5.96 -3.25
C ILE A 55 -5.36 5.82 -4.22
N PHE A 56 -5.11 5.95 -5.52
CA PHE A 56 -6.15 5.81 -6.54
C PHE A 56 -6.83 4.43 -6.51
N ILE A 57 -6.07 3.34 -6.36
CA ILE A 57 -6.63 1.99 -6.29
C ILE A 57 -7.48 1.80 -5.03
N VAL A 58 -6.99 2.25 -3.87
CA VAL A 58 -7.76 2.14 -2.62
C VAL A 58 -9.05 2.95 -2.69
N GLN A 59 -9.00 4.14 -3.31
CA GLN A 59 -10.20 4.93 -3.53
C GLN A 59 -11.20 4.19 -4.41
N LEU A 60 -10.76 3.61 -5.54
CA LEU A 60 -11.64 2.81 -6.38
C LEU A 60 -12.25 1.63 -5.63
N ASP A 61 -11.45 0.83 -4.92
CA ASP A 61 -11.93 -0.34 -4.15
C ASP A 61 -12.96 0.05 -3.07
N VAL A 62 -12.81 1.20 -2.42
CA VAL A 62 -13.79 1.69 -1.42
C VAL A 62 -15.08 2.20 -2.08
N THR A 63 -15.00 2.66 -3.32
CA THR A 63 -16.16 3.21 -4.07
C THR A 63 -16.81 2.22 -5.04
N ASP A 64 -16.28 1.00 -5.16
CA ASP A 64 -16.77 0.00 -6.12
C ASP A 64 -18.18 -0.47 -5.75
N GLY A 65 -19.15 -0.23 -6.63
CA GLY A 65 -20.57 -0.58 -6.44
C GLY A 65 -21.46 0.51 -5.84
N GLU A 66 -20.93 1.65 -5.41
CA GLU A 66 -21.72 2.73 -4.80
C GLU A 66 -21.86 3.95 -5.73
N ARG A 67 -23.11 4.38 -6.02
CA ARG A 67 -23.37 5.74 -6.54
C ARG A 67 -23.21 6.72 -5.38
N LEU A 68 -21.97 7.10 -5.09
CA LEU A 68 -21.67 8.10 -4.06
C LEU A 68 -22.10 9.49 -4.53
N SER A 69 -22.76 10.23 -3.64
CA SER A 69 -22.88 11.67 -3.82
C SER A 69 -21.49 12.32 -3.76
N MET A 70 -21.31 13.49 -4.37
CA MET A 70 -20.03 14.21 -4.34
C MET A 70 -19.51 14.47 -2.92
N GLN A 71 -20.40 14.65 -1.95
CA GLN A 71 -20.04 14.86 -0.54
C GLN A 71 -19.51 13.58 0.11
N GLU A 72 -20.11 12.43 -0.21
CA GLU A 72 -19.63 11.13 0.28
C GLU A 72 -18.30 10.76 -0.39
N TYR A 73 -18.15 11.05 -1.69
CA TYR A 73 -16.87 10.90 -2.38
C TYR A 73 -15.76 11.71 -1.68
N VAL A 74 -15.98 13.01 -1.41
CA VAL A 74 -14.99 13.85 -0.71
C VAL A 74 -14.64 13.30 0.67
N LYS A 75 -15.65 12.88 1.47
CA LYS A 75 -15.42 12.25 2.78
C LYS A 75 -14.59 10.97 2.67
N THR A 76 -14.87 10.13 1.68
CA THR A 76 -14.11 8.90 1.41
C THR A 76 -12.66 9.21 1.06
N ILE A 77 -12.41 10.21 0.21
CA ILE A 77 -11.05 10.67 -0.12
C ILE A 77 -10.31 11.16 1.14
N GLU A 78 -10.97 11.97 1.98
CA GLU A 78 -10.38 12.48 3.22
C GLU A 78 -10.02 11.35 4.19
N GLN A 79 -10.90 10.35 4.36
CA GLN A 79 -10.64 9.18 5.20
C GLN A 79 -9.48 8.34 4.66
N VAL A 80 -9.45 8.07 3.35
CA VAL A 80 -8.37 7.31 2.71
C VAL A 80 -7.03 8.05 2.84
N ASN A 81 -7.01 9.37 2.65
CA ASN A 81 -5.81 10.18 2.82
C ASN A 81 -5.31 10.14 4.28
N LYS A 82 -6.22 10.23 5.26
CA LYS A 82 -5.87 10.12 6.68
C LYS A 82 -5.24 8.77 7.01
N ILE A 83 -5.81 7.70 6.47
CA ILE A 83 -5.29 6.33 6.59
C ILE A 83 -3.90 6.20 5.96
N ALA A 84 -3.72 6.74 4.75
CA ALA A 84 -2.44 6.70 4.03
C ALA A 84 -1.35 7.46 4.79
N VAL A 85 -1.66 8.67 5.27
CA VAL A 85 -0.73 9.48 6.09
C VAL A 85 -0.32 8.75 7.36
N GLN A 86 -1.27 8.13 8.07
CA GLN A 86 -0.96 7.33 9.26
C GLN A 86 0.00 6.17 8.94
N GLY A 87 -0.24 5.46 7.83
CA GLY A 87 0.65 4.38 7.39
C GLY A 87 2.06 4.87 7.06
N LEU A 88 2.18 6.01 6.37
CA LEU A 88 3.48 6.61 6.06
C LEU A 88 4.24 7.06 7.31
N VAL A 89 3.55 7.67 8.28
CA VAL A 89 4.15 8.08 9.56
C VAL A 89 4.67 6.89 10.35
N GLU A 90 3.87 5.81 10.44
CA GLU A 90 4.30 4.60 11.13
C GLU A 90 5.49 3.95 10.40
N GLY A 91 5.44 3.85 9.07
CA GLY A 91 6.54 3.32 8.27
C GLY A 91 7.85 4.10 8.44
N LEU A 92 7.77 5.44 8.47
CA LEU A 92 8.94 6.30 8.74
C LEU A 92 9.50 6.08 10.14
N ARG A 93 8.63 5.98 11.16
CA ARG A 93 9.04 5.71 12.53
C ARG A 93 9.80 4.39 12.66
N GLN A 94 9.28 3.33 12.02
CA GLN A 94 9.93 2.02 12.01
C GLN A 94 11.29 2.07 11.30
N TYR A 95 11.40 2.82 10.19
CA TYR A 95 12.65 3.02 9.48
C TYR A 95 13.70 3.76 10.34
N GLU A 96 13.32 4.82 11.05
CA GLU A 96 14.21 5.57 11.94
C GLU A 96 14.71 4.72 13.11
N ILE A 97 13.84 3.90 13.71
CA ILE A 97 14.20 2.96 14.79
C ILE A 97 15.20 1.91 14.28
N GLN A 98 14.97 1.34 13.09
CA GLN A 98 15.87 0.35 12.49
C GLN A 98 17.23 0.95 12.11
N ARG A 99 17.26 2.21 11.66
CA ARG A 99 18.50 2.94 11.36
C ARG A 99 19.27 3.30 12.63
N GLY A 100 18.59 3.75 13.68
CA GLY A 100 19.20 4.03 14.99
C GLY A 100 19.83 2.79 15.63
N ARG A 101 19.17 1.62 15.52
CA ARG A 101 19.72 0.33 15.98
C ARG A 101 20.99 -0.11 15.23
N LYS A 102 21.14 0.22 13.94
CA LYS A 102 22.35 -0.11 13.17
C LYS A 102 23.56 0.78 13.50
N ASN A 103 23.35 1.98 14.03
CA ASN A 103 24.42 2.92 14.37
C ASN A 103 24.90 2.82 15.83
N GLY A 104 24.22 2.04 16.68
CA GLY A 104 24.55 1.86 18.09
C GLY A 104 25.38 0.60 18.41
N SER A 105 25.79 -0.16 17.40
CA SER A 105 26.70 -1.30 17.55
C SER A 105 28.06 -0.92 16.95
N ASN A 106 28.85 -0.14 17.69
CA ASN A 106 30.28 0.02 17.44
C ASN A 106 31.01 0.11 18.78
#